data_AF-A0A950B3M8-F1
#
_entry.id   AF-A0A950B3M8-F1
#
_cell.length_a   1.000
_cell.length_b   1.000
_cell.length_c   1.000
_cell.angle_alpha   90.00
_cell.angle_beta   90.00
_cell.angle_gamma   90.00
#
_symmetry.space_group_name_H-M   'P 1'
#
loop_
_entity.id
_entity.type
_entity.pdbx_description
1 polymer ?
#
loop_
_entity_poly.entity_id
_entity_poly.type
_entity_poly.pdbx_seq_one_letter_code
_entity_poly.pdbx_strand_id
1 'polypeptide(L)'
;MTAASVLRATLVLSACALAQAASAACYFVYAPSNELIYRSNRSPVDLSLPLHMTVPRLSPGATMYFSLDEFNCATEVNLIAERAQTAEARSRRERRLREAERF
;
A
#
# COMPACT_ATOMS: atom_id res chain seq x y z
N MET A 1 42.11 -18.31 21.03
CA MET A 1 40.81 -17.61 20.98
C MET A 1 40.09 -17.89 22.28
N THR A 2 39.94 -16.88 23.14
CA THR A 2 39.45 -17.04 24.52
C THR A 2 37.96 -17.38 24.57
N ALA A 3 37.52 -18.28 25.45
CA ALA A 3 36.12 -18.68 25.60
C ALA A 3 35.12 -17.50 25.71
N ALA A 4 35.57 -16.37 26.29
CA ALA A 4 34.79 -15.14 26.39
C ALA A 4 34.46 -14.47 25.04
N SER A 5 35.30 -14.63 24.02
CA SER A 5 35.03 -14.09 22.67
C SER A 5 33.99 -14.93 21.93
N VAL A 6 33.99 -16.25 22.15
CA VAL A 6 33.01 -17.18 21.58
C VAL A 6 31.62 -16.91 22.16
N LEU A 7 31.51 -16.74 23.48
CA LEU A 7 30.24 -16.46 24.16
C LEU A 7 29.61 -15.12 23.71
N ARG A 8 30.43 -14.09 23.51
CA ARG A 8 29.97 -12.79 23.00
C ARG A 8 29.50 -12.88 21.55
N ALA A 9 30.23 -13.60 20.70
CA ALA A 9 29.86 -13.79 19.31
C ALA A 9 28.52 -14.53 19.18
N THR A 10 28.29 -15.59 19.96
CA THR A 10 27.03 -16.34 19.94
C THR A 10 25.83 -15.50 20.38
N LEU A 11 26.02 -14.61 21.35
CA LEU A 11 24.95 -13.74 21.85
C LEU A 11 24.53 -12.71 20.78
N VAL A 12 25.49 -12.08 20.11
CA VAL A 12 25.22 -11.13 19.02
C VAL A 12 24.55 -11.82 17.83
N LEU A 13 25.01 -13.01 17.45
CA LEU A 13 24.41 -13.80 16.37
C LEU A 13 22.96 -14.20 16.69
N SER A 14 22.68 -14.60 17.94
CA SER A 14 21.32 -14.96 18.37
C SER A 14 20.35 -13.77 18.37
N ALA A 15 20.81 -12.56 18.72
CA ALA A 15 19.98 -11.37 18.69
C ALA A 15 19.61 -10.95 17.26
N CYS A 16 20.53 -11.08 16.29
CA CYS A 16 20.24 -10.80 14.89
C CYS A 16 19.26 -11.80 14.25
N ALA A 17 19.24 -13.06 14.70
CA ALA A 17 18.34 -14.08 14.16
C ALA A 17 16.85 -13.77 14.44
N LEU A 18 16.55 -13.12 15.57
CA LEU A 18 15.20 -12.71 15.98
C LEU A 18 14.70 -11.45 15.26
N ALA A 19 15.59 -10.69 14.61
CA ALA A 19 15.22 -9.46 13.88
C ALA A 19 14.60 -9.73 12.49
N GLN A 20 14.48 -11.00 12.07
CA GLN A 20 13.96 -11.39 10.75
C GLN A 20 12.42 -11.38 10.65
N ALA A 21 11.71 -10.67 11.51
CA ALA A 21 10.28 -10.42 11.33
C ALA A 21 10.06 -9.29 10.31
N ALA A 22 10.54 -9.46 9.08
CA ALA A 22 10.06 -8.68 7.95
C ALA A 22 8.67 -9.22 7.62
N SER A 23 7.62 -8.66 8.24
CA SER A 23 6.25 -9.04 7.90
C SER A 23 5.98 -8.61 6.46
N ALA A 24 5.97 -9.55 5.54
CA ALA A 24 5.50 -9.34 4.17
C ALA A 24 3.97 -9.25 4.17
N ALA A 25 3.49 -8.13 4.73
CA ALA A 25 2.09 -7.79 4.75
C ALA A 25 1.64 -7.42 3.34
N CYS A 26 0.67 -8.16 2.82
CA CYS A 26 -0.01 -7.83 1.58
C CYS A 26 -1.10 -6.82 1.89
N TYR A 27 -1.03 -5.67 1.22
CA TYR A 27 -2.00 -4.59 1.36
C TYR A 27 -3.04 -4.71 0.26
N PHE A 28 -4.31 -4.84 0.64
CA PHE A 28 -5.44 -4.84 -0.28
C PHE A 28 -6.25 -3.57 -0.06
N VAL A 29 -6.67 -2.93 -1.14
CA VAL A 29 -7.61 -1.82 -1.07
C VAL A 29 -8.79 -2.13 -1.97
N TYR A 30 -9.98 -2.11 -1.37
CA TYR A 30 -11.25 -2.28 -2.06
C TYR A 30 -11.93 -0.92 -2.20
N ALA A 31 -12.44 -0.63 -3.40
CA ALA A 31 -13.35 0.48 -3.62
C ALA A 31 -14.67 0.27 -2.86
N PRO A 32 -15.50 1.31 -2.65
CA PRO A 32 -16.83 1.16 -2.07
C PRO A 32 -17.75 0.20 -2.85
N SER A 33 -17.46 -0.05 -4.14
CA SER A 33 -18.10 -1.07 -4.98
C SER A 33 -17.63 -2.51 -4.69
N ASN A 34 -16.78 -2.70 -3.67
CA ASN A 34 -16.12 -3.96 -3.33
C ASN A 34 -15.18 -4.51 -4.43
N GLU A 35 -14.71 -3.64 -5.32
CA GLU A 35 -13.74 -3.96 -6.36
C GLU A 35 -12.31 -3.79 -5.83
N LEU A 36 -11.43 -4.75 -6.11
CA LEU A 36 -10.02 -4.67 -5.73
C LEU A 36 -9.31 -3.62 -6.61
N ILE A 37 -8.89 -2.50 -6.01
CA ILE A 37 -8.20 -1.41 -6.71
C ILE A 37 -6.69 -1.39 -6.46
N TYR A 38 -6.24 -2.07 -5.41
CA TYR A 38 -4.83 -2.17 -5.08
C TYR A 38 -4.49 -3.47 -4.38
N ARG A 39 -3.39 -4.10 -4.78
CA ARG A 39 -2.76 -5.25 -4.12
C ARG A 39 -1.26 -5.18 -4.30
N SER A 40 -0.50 -4.98 -3.23
CA SER A 40 0.97 -4.98 -3.26
C SER A 40 1.54 -5.28 -1.88
N ASN A 41 2.83 -5.64 -1.82
CA ASN A 41 3.60 -5.77 -0.57
C ASN A 41 4.14 -4.42 -0.08
N ARG A 42 3.92 -3.35 -0.87
CA ARG A 42 4.20 -1.97 -0.50
C ARG A 42 2.92 -1.29 -0.08
N SER A 43 2.99 -0.52 1.01
CA SER A 43 1.84 0.26 1.46
C SER A 43 1.54 1.36 0.43
N PRO A 44 0.28 1.51 -0.02
CA PRO A 44 -0.13 2.61 -0.88
C PRO A 44 -0.30 3.93 -0.10
N VAL A 45 -0.31 3.87 1.22
CA VAL A 45 -0.51 5.01 2.13
C VAL A 45 0.65 5.17 3.09
N ASP A 46 0.77 6.37 3.64
CA ASP A 46 1.66 6.63 4.77
C ASP A 46 1.09 6.00 6.05
N LEU A 47 1.81 5.03 6.60
CA LEU A 47 1.45 4.31 7.82
C LEU A 47 1.86 5.05 9.10
N SER A 48 2.59 6.18 9.00
CA SER A 48 2.82 7.07 10.16
C SER A 48 1.55 7.82 10.58
N LEU A 49 0.55 7.83 9.71
CA LEU A 49 -0.73 8.48 9.92
C LEU A 49 -1.86 7.45 10.16
N PRO A 50 -2.94 7.84 10.87
CA PRO A 50 -4.10 6.99 11.04
C PRO A 50 -4.75 6.62 9.69
N LEU A 51 -5.09 5.34 9.51
CA LEU A 51 -5.62 4.83 8.23
C LEU A 51 -6.92 5.50 7.78
N HIS A 52 -7.80 5.87 8.70
CA HIS A 52 -9.04 6.57 8.37
C HIS A 52 -8.80 7.97 7.74
N MET A 53 -7.61 8.53 7.88
CA MET A 53 -7.22 9.80 7.25
C MET A 53 -6.58 9.60 5.88
N THR A 54 -5.91 8.46 5.66
CA THR A 54 -5.12 8.22 4.45
C THR A 54 -5.84 7.37 3.41
N VAL A 55 -6.57 6.34 3.83
CA VAL A 55 -7.28 5.41 2.93
C VAL A 55 -8.36 6.13 2.10
N PRO A 56 -9.21 7.02 2.66
CA PRO A 56 -10.21 7.72 1.86
C PRO A 56 -9.64 8.63 0.77
N ARG A 57 -8.34 8.99 0.86
CA ARG A 57 -7.66 9.78 -0.18
C ARG A 57 -7.36 8.97 -1.43
N LEU A 58 -7.26 7.64 -1.31
CA LEU A 58 -7.08 6.75 -2.46
C LEU A 58 -8.38 6.61 -3.25
N SER A 59 -9.49 6.44 -2.53
CA SER A 59 -10.84 6.45 -3.09
C SER A 59 -11.84 6.67 -1.93
N PRO A 60 -12.81 7.60 -2.07
CA PRO A 60 -13.79 7.85 -1.02
C PRO A 60 -14.58 6.57 -0.69
N GLY A 61 -14.65 6.22 0.59
CA GLY A 61 -15.33 4.98 1.04
C GLY A 61 -14.54 3.69 0.80
N ALA A 62 -13.27 3.77 0.41
CA ALA A 62 -12.42 2.60 0.27
C ALA A 62 -12.15 1.92 1.62
N THR A 63 -11.99 0.60 1.57
CA THR A 63 -11.61 -0.23 2.72
C THR A 63 -10.25 -0.86 2.46
N MET A 64 -9.37 -0.82 3.45
CA MET A 64 -8.02 -1.38 3.39
C MET A 64 -7.92 -2.62 4.28
N TYR A 65 -7.30 -3.68 3.77
CA TYR A 65 -7.07 -4.94 4.49
C TYR A 65 -5.59 -5.33 4.45
N PHE A 66 -5.13 -5.96 5.52
CA PHE A 66 -3.75 -6.43 5.69
C PHE A 66 -3.76 -7.96 5.83
N SER A 67 -3.02 -8.64 4.97
CA SER A 67 -2.80 -10.09 5.10
C SER A 67 -1.34 -10.36 5.38
N LEU A 68 -1.05 -11.33 6.25
CA LEU A 68 0.31 -11.84 6.46
C LEU A 68 0.68 -12.96 5.48
N ASP A 69 -0.25 -13.36 4.62
CA ASP A 69 -0.02 -14.41 3.63
C ASP A 69 0.71 -13.86 2.40
N GLU A 70 1.98 -14.21 2.27
CA GLU A 70 2.85 -13.80 1.15
C GLU A 70 2.39 -14.33 -0.21
N PHE A 71 1.76 -15.51 -0.24
CA PHE A 71 1.36 -16.17 -1.49
C PHE A 71 0.27 -15.39 -2.22
N ASN A 72 -0.59 -14.67 -1.49
CA ASN A 72 -1.63 -13.84 -2.08
C ASN A 72 -1.13 -12.54 -2.72
N CYS A 73 0.16 -12.17 -2.60
CA CYS A 73 0.71 -10.97 -3.26
C CYS A 73 1.32 -11.18 -4.64
N ALA A 74 1.34 -12.41 -5.16
CA ALA A 74 2.14 -12.76 -6.34
C ALA A 74 1.80 -11.95 -7.60
N THR A 75 0.60 -11.36 -7.68
CA THR A 75 0.19 -10.50 -8.79
C THR A 75 -0.15 -9.11 -8.28
N GLU A 76 0.73 -8.15 -8.53
CA GLU A 76 0.49 -6.76 -8.16
C GLU A 76 -0.70 -6.18 -8.94
N VAL A 77 -1.57 -5.45 -8.24
CA VAL A 77 -2.68 -4.71 -8.83
C VAL A 77 -2.54 -3.27 -8.38
N ASN A 78 -2.50 -2.33 -9.32
CA ASN A 78 -2.47 -0.91 -9.02
C ASN A 78 -3.35 -0.13 -9.99
N LEU A 79 -4.64 -0.03 -9.66
CA LEU A 79 -5.63 0.73 -10.43
C LEU A 79 -5.78 2.17 -9.91
N ILE A 80 -5.09 2.53 -8.83
CA ILE A 80 -5.19 3.86 -8.21
C ILE A 80 -4.74 4.94 -9.20
N ALA A 81 -3.58 4.73 -9.83
CA ALA A 81 -3.02 5.68 -10.79
C ALA A 81 -3.90 5.83 -12.04
N GLU A 82 -4.38 4.73 -12.60
CA GLU A 82 -5.26 4.74 -13.78
C GLU A 82 -6.60 5.43 -13.51
N ARG A 83 -7.18 5.21 -12.33
CA ARG A 83 -8.41 5.88 -11.91
C ARG A 83 -8.22 7.39 -11.74
N ALA A 84 -7.10 7.81 -11.16
CA ALA A 84 -6.76 9.23 -11.05
C ALA A 84 -6.67 9.89 -12.42
N GLN A 85 -5.94 9.28 -13.36
CA GLN A 85 -5.81 9.78 -14.74
C GLN A 85 -7.16 9.85 -15.46
N THR A 86 -8.00 8.82 -15.33
CA THR A 86 -9.32 8.77 -15.95
C THR A 86 -10.25 9.86 -15.40
N ALA A 87 -10.24 10.06 -14.08
CA ALA A 87 -11.01 11.12 -13.42
C ALA A 87 -10.57 12.51 -13.88
N GLU A 88 -9.26 12.75 -13.99
CA GLU A 88 -8.72 13.99 -14.53
C GLU A 88 -9.14 14.23 -15.98
N ALA A 89 -9.00 13.22 -16.85
CA ALA A 89 -9.38 13.32 -18.26
C ALA A 89 -10.88 13.67 -18.42
N ARG A 90 -11.75 13.05 -17.60
CA ARG A 90 -13.18 13.38 -17.55
C ARG A 90 -13.41 14.83 -17.14
N SER A 91 -12.80 15.28 -16.05
CA SER A 91 -12.95 16.67 -15.58
C SER A 91 -12.52 17.70 -16.62
N ARG A 92 -11.43 17.43 -17.36
CA ARG A 92 -10.94 18.27 -18.46
C ARG A 92 -11.92 18.32 -19.62
N ARG A 93 -12.52 17.18 -19.99
CA ARG A 93 -13.55 17.12 -21.04
C ARG A 93 -14.77 17.95 -20.65
N GLU A 94 -15.27 17.78 -19.43
CA GLU A 94 -16.42 18.53 -18.93
C GLU A 94 -16.14 20.04 -18.88
N ARG A 95 -14.93 20.45 -18.50
CA ARG A 95 -14.54 21.87 -18.53
C ARG A 95 -14.59 22.44 -19.95
N ARG A 96 -14.04 21.71 -20.93
CA ARG A 96 -14.08 22.12 -22.34
C ARG A 96 -15.51 22.24 -22.88
N LEU A 97 -16.40 21.35 -22.49
CA LEU A 97 -17.81 21.41 -22.88
C LEU A 97 -18.48 22.67 -22.31
N ARG A 98 -18.28 22.95 -21.02
CA ARG A 98 -18.82 24.17 -20.38
C ARG A 98 -18.25 25.46 -20.96
N GLU A 99 -16.99 25.44 -21.38
CA GLU A 99 -16.37 26.57 -22.10
C GLU A 99 -17.01 26.76 -23.48
N ALA A 100 -17.26 25.68 -24.22
CA ALA A 100 -17.92 25.73 -25.52
C ALA A 100 -19.38 26.23 -25.42
N GLU A 101 -20.11 25.88 -24.35
CA GLU A 101 -21.48 26.36 -24.09
C GLU A 101 -21.55 27.85 -23.73
N ARG A 102 -20.42 28.48 -23.40
CA ARG A 102 -20.35 29.90 -23.04
C ARG A 102 -20.20 30.82 -24.26
N PHE A 103 -19.81 30.28 -25.42
CA PHE A 103 -19.63 31.01 -26.67
C PHE A 103 -20.78 30.73 -27.64
#